data_AF-A0A178XWQ5-F1
#
_entry.id   AF-A0A178XWQ5-F1
#
_cell.length_a   1.000
_cell.length_b   1.000
_cell.length_c   1.000
_cell.angle_alpha   90.00
_cell.angle_beta   90.00
_cell.angle_gamma   90.00
#
_symmetry.space_group_name_H-M   'P 1'
#
loop_
_entity.id
_entity.type
_entity.pdbx_description
1 polymer ?
#
loop_
_entity_poly.entity_id
_entity_poly.type
_entity_poly.pdbx_seq_one_letter_code
_entity_poly.pdbx_strand_id
1 'polypeptide(L)'
;MLQQRDIGRSTAAFAPDETLVVVVEMSRSTWLIAGLLPGVNRRPLKKLKPDENVLMRLLEGWRQEALAAGRTIARVVVAYEAGRDGFWLARWLRAHGIEAHVIHATSVTVSRDRRRAKTDRLDTALLMRVLLGWLRGEVGHCTMAAVPEISEEDAKRPTRERENLVAERTRLVNRMKAALARLGIRDVNPALRKTAGRLDTLRTAEGTKIPGNTLAEMRRDIARLRLVEDQIAEIERERLQRLAKLNPERSRAAAMVHMLSRVVGLGVETADMLAHEILLRDLRDRRAVARYAGLTGSPDDSGARRRERGLSRAGNARVRRGMVQLAWRFLVFQKESALVAWYRERGSARSTACHGSCRIVARGQAKSSVCLLASPRWRAPVT
;
A
#
# COMPACT_ATOMS: atom_id res chain seq x y z
N MET A 1 1.02 -5.78 -28.55
CA MET A 1 0.20 -4.71 -27.94
C MET A 1 -0.46 -5.25 -26.68
N LEU A 2 0.02 -4.89 -25.48
CA LEU A 2 -0.66 -5.24 -24.23
C LEU A 2 -1.71 -4.15 -23.96
N GLN A 3 -2.99 -4.47 -24.06
CA GLN A 3 -4.07 -3.58 -23.61
C GLN A 3 -3.82 -3.23 -22.14
N GLN A 4 -3.57 -1.95 -21.87
CA GLN A 4 -3.55 -1.41 -20.51
C GLN A 4 -4.90 -1.72 -19.85
N ARG A 5 -4.92 -2.61 -18.85
CA ARG A 5 -6.11 -2.87 -18.04
C ARG A 5 -6.40 -1.61 -17.22
N ASP A 6 -7.39 -0.83 -17.62
CA ASP A 6 -7.85 0.31 -16.83
C ASP A 6 -8.60 -0.21 -15.61
N ILE A 7 -7.94 -0.21 -14.46
CA ILE A 7 -8.47 -0.73 -13.20
C ILE A 7 -9.72 0.07 -12.71
N GLY A 8 -9.96 1.26 -13.29
CA GLY A 8 -11.09 2.14 -12.96
C GLY A 8 -12.40 1.84 -13.69
N ARG A 9 -12.44 0.88 -14.62
CA ARG A 9 -13.68 0.45 -15.31
C ARG A 9 -13.58 -0.98 -15.82
N SER A 10 -14.70 -1.67 -15.93
CA SER A 10 -14.73 -2.94 -16.68
C SER A 10 -14.42 -2.68 -18.16
N THR A 11 -13.51 -3.47 -18.74
CA THR A 11 -13.23 -3.44 -20.18
C THR A 11 -14.19 -4.34 -20.98
N ALA A 12 -14.86 -5.28 -20.32
CA ALA A 12 -15.89 -6.12 -20.93
C ALA A 12 -17.26 -5.45 -20.80
N ALA A 13 -18.05 -5.46 -21.88
CA ALA A 13 -19.43 -5.01 -21.86
C ALA A 13 -20.23 -5.81 -20.81
N PHE A 14 -21.05 -5.11 -20.02
CA PHE A 14 -21.91 -5.74 -19.03
C PHE A 14 -23.26 -6.08 -19.66
N ALA A 15 -23.55 -7.38 -19.74
CA ALA A 15 -24.84 -7.93 -20.18
C ALA A 15 -25.62 -8.39 -18.94
N PRO A 16 -26.55 -7.57 -18.40
CA PRO A 16 -27.22 -7.85 -17.13
C PRO A 16 -28.03 -9.15 -17.16
N ASP A 17 -28.59 -9.51 -18.31
CA ASP A 17 -29.44 -10.70 -18.48
C ASP A 17 -28.64 -12.00 -18.65
N GLU A 18 -27.31 -11.92 -18.77
CA GLU A 18 -26.42 -13.07 -18.95
C GLU A 18 -25.33 -13.19 -17.89
N THR A 19 -25.33 -12.26 -16.93
CA THR A 19 -24.28 -12.15 -15.91
C THR A 19 -24.85 -12.37 -14.51
N LEU A 20 -24.39 -13.42 -13.85
CA LEU A 20 -24.60 -13.62 -12.42
C LEU A 20 -23.63 -12.71 -11.65
N VAL A 21 -24.16 -11.74 -10.92
CA VAL A 21 -23.35 -10.77 -10.15
C VAL A 21 -23.46 -11.08 -8.66
N VAL A 22 -22.33 -11.30 -8.00
CA VAL A 22 -22.27 -11.69 -6.60
C VAL A 22 -21.28 -10.83 -5.84
N VAL A 23 -21.65 -10.44 -4.62
CA VAL A 23 -20.74 -9.81 -3.68
C VAL A 23 -20.62 -10.61 -2.40
N VAL A 24 -19.42 -10.59 -1.83
CA VAL A 24 -19.06 -11.30 -0.60
C VAL A 24 -18.58 -10.29 0.42
N GLU A 25 -19.30 -10.17 1.52
CA GLU A 25 -18.81 -9.49 2.73
C GLU A 25 -18.16 -10.54 3.63
N MET A 26 -16.85 -10.40 3.85
CA MET A 26 -16.03 -11.41 4.52
C MET A 26 -15.73 -11.04 5.97
N SER A 27 -16.03 -11.95 6.90
CA SER A 27 -15.53 -11.89 8.28
C SER A 27 -14.87 -13.22 8.69
N ARG A 28 -14.27 -13.25 9.89
CA ARG A 28 -13.57 -14.44 10.41
C ARG A 28 -14.50 -15.63 10.62
N SER A 29 -15.74 -15.39 11.03
CA SER A 29 -16.69 -16.45 11.43
C SER A 29 -17.85 -16.62 10.45
N THR A 30 -18.03 -15.68 9.53
CA THR A 30 -19.20 -15.63 8.66
C THR A 30 -18.88 -14.91 7.36
N TRP A 31 -19.36 -15.45 6.24
CA TRP A 31 -19.46 -14.72 4.98
C TRP A 31 -20.92 -14.44 4.66
N LEU A 32 -21.18 -13.24 4.15
CA LEU A 32 -22.50 -12.85 3.65
C LEU A 32 -22.42 -12.67 2.15
N ILE A 33 -23.23 -13.46 1.45
CA ILE A 33 -23.23 -13.55 0.00
C ILE A 33 -24.53 -12.93 -0.51
N ALA A 34 -24.41 -11.86 -1.27
CA ALA A 34 -25.55 -11.24 -1.95
C ALA A 34 -25.42 -11.42 -3.47
N GLY A 35 -26.51 -11.85 -4.12
CA GLY A 35 -26.54 -12.12 -5.55
C GLY A 35 -27.57 -11.28 -6.31
N LEU A 36 -27.29 -11.04 -7.59
CA LEU A 36 -28.25 -10.62 -8.60
C LEU A 36 -28.23 -11.66 -9.72
N LEU A 37 -29.37 -12.33 -9.87
CA LEU A 37 -29.55 -13.46 -10.77
C LEU A 37 -30.44 -13.00 -11.93
N PRO A 38 -30.00 -13.19 -13.19
CA PRO A 38 -30.86 -12.92 -14.34
C PRO A 38 -32.16 -13.72 -14.28
N GLY A 39 -33.28 -13.07 -14.63
CA GLY A 39 -34.61 -13.71 -14.65
C GLY A 39 -35.25 -13.96 -13.27
N VAL A 40 -34.54 -13.64 -12.18
CA VAL A 40 -35.01 -13.89 -10.80
C VAL A 40 -35.18 -12.57 -10.06
N ASN A 41 -36.43 -12.22 -9.72
CA ASN A 41 -36.76 -10.93 -9.10
C ASN A 41 -36.28 -10.79 -7.64
N ARG A 42 -36.07 -11.90 -6.92
CA ARG A 42 -35.57 -11.87 -5.55
C ARG A 42 -34.08 -11.52 -5.53
N ARG A 43 -33.65 -10.80 -4.50
CA ARG A 43 -32.22 -10.53 -4.23
C ARG A 43 -31.74 -11.49 -3.15
N PRO A 44 -31.17 -12.66 -3.51
CA PRO A 44 -30.75 -13.62 -2.51
C PRO A 44 -29.65 -13.04 -1.62
N LEU A 45 -29.80 -13.28 -0.31
CA LEU A 45 -28.79 -13.02 0.69
C LEU A 45 -28.61 -14.31 1.51
N LYS A 46 -27.39 -14.84 1.55
CA LYS A 46 -27.06 -16.07 2.28
C LYS A 46 -25.92 -15.83 3.25
N LYS A 47 -26.06 -16.39 4.44
CA LYS A 47 -25.03 -16.39 5.48
C LYS A 47 -24.37 -17.76 5.49
N LEU A 48 -23.05 -17.80 5.27
CA LEU A 48 -22.25 -19.01 5.22
C LEU A 48 -21.16 -18.98 6.29
N LYS A 49 -20.73 -20.16 6.74
CA LYS A 49 -19.40 -20.26 7.38
C LYS A 49 -18.32 -20.05 6.29
N PRO A 50 -17.16 -19.49 6.64
CA PRO A 50 -16.05 -19.33 5.69
C PRO A 50 -15.61 -20.69 5.12
N ASP A 51 -16.00 -20.95 3.88
CA ASP A 51 -15.69 -22.16 3.12
C ASP A 51 -15.89 -21.87 1.62
N GLU A 52 -14.80 -21.91 0.87
CA GLU A 52 -14.76 -21.64 -0.55
C GLU A 52 -15.52 -22.66 -1.40
N ASN A 53 -15.58 -23.92 -0.97
CA ASN A 53 -16.31 -24.99 -1.67
C ASN A 53 -17.82 -24.84 -1.46
N VAL A 54 -18.24 -24.43 -0.26
CA VAL A 54 -19.65 -24.07 0.00
C VAL A 54 -20.05 -22.85 -0.83
N LEU A 55 -19.17 -21.85 -0.94
CA LEU A 55 -19.41 -20.69 -1.82
C LEU A 55 -19.57 -21.14 -3.27
N MET A 56 -18.70 -22.00 -3.81
CA MET A 56 -18.84 -22.49 -5.19
C MET A 56 -20.16 -23.23 -5.42
N ARG A 57 -20.56 -24.11 -4.50
CA ARG A 57 -21.86 -24.80 -4.59
C ARG A 57 -23.02 -23.81 -4.59
N LEU A 58 -22.93 -22.73 -3.82
CA LEU A 58 -23.94 -21.67 -3.83
C LEU A 58 -23.98 -20.93 -5.17
N LEU A 59 -22.82 -20.59 -5.74
CA LEU A 59 -22.72 -19.92 -7.04
C LEU A 59 -23.31 -20.79 -8.16
N GLU A 60 -23.00 -22.09 -8.17
CA GLU A 60 -23.54 -23.02 -9.15
C GLU A 60 -25.06 -23.20 -8.96
N GLY A 61 -25.53 -23.31 -7.72
CA GLY A 61 -26.97 -23.34 -7.44
C GLY A 61 -27.72 -22.11 -7.96
N TRP A 62 -27.15 -20.91 -7.78
CA TRP A 62 -27.73 -19.68 -8.33
C TRP A 62 -27.65 -19.61 -9.86
N ARG A 63 -26.62 -20.19 -10.46
CA ARG A 63 -26.53 -20.33 -11.92
C ARG A 63 -27.66 -21.22 -12.44
N GLN A 64 -27.87 -22.38 -11.83
CA GLN A 64 -28.96 -23.30 -12.20
C GLN A 64 -30.35 -22.69 -12.01
N GLU A 65 -30.55 -21.89 -10.96
CA GLU A 65 -31.81 -21.16 -10.75
C GLU A 65 -32.10 -20.16 -11.89
N ALA A 66 -31.09 -19.44 -12.37
CA ALA A 66 -31.26 -18.53 -13.50
C ALA A 66 -31.49 -19.29 -14.84
N LEU A 67 -30.83 -20.44 -15.03
CA LEU A 67 -31.09 -21.34 -16.16
C LEU A 67 -32.54 -21.85 -16.15
N ALA A 68 -33.05 -22.28 -14.99
CA ALA A 68 -34.44 -22.71 -14.81
C ALA A 68 -35.45 -21.58 -15.06
N ALA A 69 -35.05 -20.32 -14.87
CA ALA A 69 -35.83 -19.14 -15.22
C ALA A 69 -35.73 -18.76 -16.72
N GLY A 70 -35.17 -19.63 -17.56
CA GLY A 70 -35.08 -19.44 -19.01
C GLY A 70 -33.99 -18.46 -19.46
N ARG A 71 -33.01 -18.15 -18.59
CA ARG A 71 -31.88 -17.27 -18.93
C ARG A 71 -30.62 -18.08 -19.21
N THR A 72 -29.73 -17.54 -20.02
CA THR A 72 -28.41 -18.13 -20.30
C THR A 72 -27.36 -17.39 -19.48
N ILE A 73 -26.53 -18.11 -18.71
CA ILE A 73 -25.47 -17.48 -17.91
C ILE A 73 -24.12 -17.68 -18.58
N ALA A 74 -23.66 -16.62 -19.24
CA ALA A 74 -22.36 -16.55 -19.89
C ALA A 74 -21.23 -16.20 -18.90
N ARG A 75 -21.55 -15.46 -17.83
CA ARG A 75 -20.54 -14.91 -16.90
C ARG A 75 -20.99 -15.00 -15.44
N VAL A 76 -20.05 -15.32 -14.56
CA VAL A 76 -20.22 -15.23 -13.10
C VAL A 76 -19.16 -14.29 -12.55
N VAL A 77 -19.60 -13.15 -12.01
CA VAL A 77 -18.74 -12.12 -11.46
C VAL A 77 -18.89 -12.07 -9.96
N VAL A 78 -17.78 -12.22 -9.24
CA VAL A 78 -17.73 -12.15 -7.77
C VAL A 78 -16.85 -10.97 -7.36
N ALA A 79 -17.29 -10.16 -6.40
CA ALA A 79 -16.41 -9.17 -5.78
C ALA A 79 -16.52 -9.10 -4.25
N TYR A 80 -15.41 -8.72 -3.61
CA TYR A 80 -15.35 -8.45 -2.19
C TYR A 80 -14.43 -7.27 -1.90
N GLU A 81 -14.58 -6.61 -0.76
CA GLU A 81 -13.72 -5.49 -0.38
C GLU A 81 -12.34 -5.98 0.07
N ALA A 82 -11.28 -5.28 -0.36
CA ALA A 82 -9.93 -5.52 0.11
C ALA A 82 -9.88 -5.37 1.65
N GLY A 83 -9.50 -6.45 2.33
CA GLY A 83 -9.47 -6.48 3.79
C GLY A 83 -8.47 -7.47 4.34
N ARG A 84 -8.78 -8.01 5.53
CA ARG A 84 -7.94 -8.95 6.29
C ARG A 84 -7.51 -10.17 5.46
N ASP A 85 -8.44 -10.73 4.70
CA ASP A 85 -8.23 -11.97 3.94
C ASP A 85 -7.42 -11.76 2.65
N GLY A 86 -7.08 -10.51 2.30
CA GLY A 86 -6.23 -10.23 1.14
C GLY A 86 -6.80 -10.76 -0.17
N PHE A 87 -5.99 -11.49 -0.92
CA PHE A 87 -6.26 -11.83 -2.33
C PHE A 87 -6.49 -13.32 -2.61
N TRP A 88 -6.41 -14.18 -1.59
CA TRP A 88 -6.43 -15.63 -1.81
C TRP A 88 -7.74 -16.11 -2.42
N LEU A 89 -8.89 -15.59 -1.96
CA LEU A 89 -10.20 -16.02 -2.46
C LEU A 89 -10.37 -15.62 -3.92
N ALA A 90 -9.93 -14.42 -4.31
CA ALA A 90 -9.94 -14.00 -5.70
C ALA A 90 -9.06 -14.90 -6.58
N ARG A 91 -7.86 -15.29 -6.13
CA ARG A 91 -6.99 -16.23 -6.86
C ARG A 91 -7.66 -17.61 -7.00
N TRP A 92 -8.20 -18.13 -5.90
CA TRP A 92 -8.85 -19.43 -5.88
C TRP A 92 -10.07 -19.48 -6.80
N LEU A 93 -10.95 -18.47 -6.74
CA LEU A 93 -12.11 -18.37 -7.64
C LEU A 93 -11.71 -18.29 -9.11
N ARG A 94 -10.68 -17.51 -9.45
CA ARG A 94 -10.16 -17.40 -10.83
C ARG A 94 -9.60 -18.72 -11.34
N ALA A 95 -8.92 -19.48 -10.50
CA ALA A 95 -8.43 -20.81 -10.86
C ALA A 95 -9.57 -21.80 -11.17
N HIS A 96 -10.78 -21.54 -10.65
CA HIS A 96 -11.99 -22.30 -10.93
C HIS A 96 -12.91 -21.64 -11.97
N GLY A 97 -12.37 -20.74 -12.81
CA GLY A 97 -13.09 -20.13 -13.93
C GLY A 97 -14.07 -19.02 -13.55
N ILE A 98 -14.08 -18.56 -12.28
CA ILE A 98 -14.95 -17.48 -11.83
C ILE A 98 -14.25 -16.13 -11.98
N GLU A 99 -14.96 -15.14 -12.52
CA GLU A 99 -14.45 -13.78 -12.66
C GLU A 99 -14.47 -13.06 -11.30
N ALA A 100 -13.36 -13.15 -10.55
CA ALA A 100 -13.26 -12.56 -9.22
C ALA A 100 -12.52 -11.21 -9.23
N HIS A 101 -13.09 -10.21 -8.55
CA HIS A 101 -12.53 -8.87 -8.36
C HIS A 101 -12.43 -8.51 -6.88
N VAL A 102 -11.48 -7.63 -6.55
CA VAL A 102 -11.31 -7.13 -5.19
C VAL A 102 -11.51 -5.62 -5.23
N ILE A 103 -12.47 -5.07 -4.48
CA ILE A 103 -12.77 -3.64 -4.45
C ILE A 103 -11.73 -2.95 -3.57
N HIS A 104 -11.10 -1.89 -4.04
CA HIS A 104 -10.15 -1.13 -3.23
C HIS A 104 -10.92 -0.32 -2.16
N ALA A 105 -10.67 -0.57 -0.88
CA ALA A 105 -11.45 -0.02 0.22
C ALA A 105 -11.59 1.53 0.18
N THR A 106 -10.51 2.23 -0.17
CA THR A 106 -10.53 3.70 -0.23
C THR A 106 -11.28 4.28 -1.44
N SER A 107 -11.77 3.42 -2.35
CA SER A 107 -12.52 3.85 -3.54
C SER A 107 -14.04 3.81 -3.34
N VAL A 108 -14.51 3.24 -2.24
CA VAL A 108 -15.94 3.17 -1.92
C VAL A 108 -16.38 4.49 -1.29
N THR A 109 -17.18 5.27 -2.01
CA THR A 109 -17.80 6.49 -1.46
C THR A 109 -18.99 6.13 -0.57
N VAL A 110 -18.81 6.25 0.74
CA VAL A 110 -19.88 6.01 1.72
C VAL A 110 -20.62 7.33 2.02
N SER A 111 -21.95 7.35 1.84
CA SER A 111 -22.78 8.51 2.22
C SER A 111 -22.75 8.73 3.73
N ARG A 112 -22.89 9.98 4.18
CA ARG A 112 -22.83 10.34 5.60
C ARG A 112 -23.90 9.62 6.44
N ASP A 113 -25.10 9.43 5.89
CA ASP A 113 -26.21 8.77 6.59
C ASP A 113 -25.94 7.28 6.86
N ARG A 114 -25.22 6.61 5.95
CA ARG A 114 -24.81 5.20 6.12
C ARG A 114 -23.69 5.01 7.14
N ARG A 115 -23.03 6.08 7.62
CA ARG A 115 -22.05 5.97 8.72
C ARG A 115 -22.71 5.72 10.08
N ARG A 116 -24.01 5.99 10.23
CA ARG A 116 -24.73 5.88 11.51
C ARG A 116 -25.42 4.52 11.73
N ALA A 117 -25.77 3.81 10.66
CA ALA A 117 -26.42 2.50 10.72
C ALA A 117 -25.57 1.45 10.01
N LYS A 118 -24.82 0.64 10.78
CA LYS A 118 -24.05 -0.49 10.25
C LYS A 118 -24.89 -1.76 10.35
N THR A 119 -25.30 -2.30 9.21
CA THR A 119 -25.87 -3.66 9.15
C THR A 119 -25.25 -4.42 7.99
N ASP A 120 -25.02 -5.70 8.21
CA ASP A 120 -24.59 -6.70 7.24
C ASP A 120 -25.30 -6.61 5.86
N ARG A 121 -26.61 -6.30 5.87
CA ARG A 121 -27.43 -6.11 4.66
C ARG A 121 -27.10 -4.80 3.94
N LEU A 122 -26.82 -3.72 4.67
CA LEU A 122 -26.44 -2.43 4.08
C LEU A 122 -25.04 -2.50 3.46
N ASP A 123 -24.13 -3.26 4.09
CA ASP A 123 -22.76 -3.45 3.62
C ASP A 123 -22.74 -4.23 2.29
N THR A 124 -23.41 -5.38 2.23
CA THR A 124 -23.56 -6.14 0.97
C THR A 124 -24.31 -5.36 -0.13
N ALA A 125 -25.33 -4.57 0.22
CA ALA A 125 -26.01 -3.72 -0.76
C ALA A 125 -25.11 -2.58 -1.28
N LEU A 126 -24.22 -2.04 -0.45
CA LEU A 126 -23.22 -1.06 -0.87
C LEU A 126 -22.23 -1.69 -1.85
N LEU A 127 -21.66 -2.86 -1.51
CA LEU A 127 -20.74 -3.59 -2.40
C LEU A 127 -21.41 -3.92 -3.74
N MET A 128 -22.67 -4.36 -3.73
CA MET A 128 -23.40 -4.66 -4.96
C MET A 128 -23.55 -3.41 -5.85
N ARG A 129 -23.92 -2.26 -5.27
CA ARG A 129 -24.00 -0.99 -6.01
C ARG A 129 -22.65 -0.57 -6.58
N VAL A 130 -21.57 -0.77 -5.81
CA VAL A 130 -20.20 -0.47 -6.23
C VAL A 130 -19.80 -1.35 -7.42
N LEU A 131 -20.00 -2.67 -7.32
CA LEU A 131 -19.66 -3.59 -8.39
C LEU A 131 -20.45 -3.32 -9.68
N LEU A 132 -21.76 -3.10 -9.57
CA LEU A 132 -22.61 -2.82 -10.74
C LEU A 132 -22.20 -1.56 -11.49
N GLY A 133 -21.91 -0.46 -10.79
CA GLY A 133 -21.49 0.77 -11.48
C GLY A 133 -20.15 0.60 -12.18
N TRP A 134 -19.22 -0.16 -11.58
CA TRP A 134 -17.95 -0.50 -12.23
C TRP A 134 -18.13 -1.41 -13.46
N LEU A 135 -19.01 -2.41 -13.37
CA LEU A 135 -19.37 -3.29 -14.50
C LEU A 135 -20.01 -2.49 -15.65
N ARG A 136 -20.87 -1.52 -15.33
CA ARG A 136 -21.46 -0.58 -16.32
C ARG A 136 -20.46 0.42 -16.90
N GLY A 137 -19.22 0.44 -16.42
CA GLY A 137 -18.19 1.35 -16.90
C GLY A 137 -18.36 2.80 -16.44
N GLU A 138 -19.10 3.04 -15.34
CA GLU A 138 -19.29 4.37 -14.78
C GLU A 138 -17.95 4.97 -14.34
N VAL A 139 -17.58 6.10 -14.94
CA VAL A 139 -16.26 6.72 -14.73
C VAL A 139 -16.11 7.19 -13.28
N GLY A 140 -15.08 6.69 -12.60
CA GLY A 140 -14.73 7.12 -11.24
C GLY A 140 -15.61 6.51 -10.14
N HIS A 141 -16.41 5.50 -10.45
CA HIS A 141 -17.33 4.89 -9.48
C HIS A 141 -16.63 4.08 -8.38
N CYS A 142 -15.66 3.23 -8.76
CA CYS A 142 -14.71 2.61 -7.84
C CYS A 142 -13.47 2.13 -8.60
N THR A 143 -12.46 1.66 -7.86
CA THR A 143 -11.28 1.02 -8.45
C THR A 143 -11.12 -0.37 -7.87
N MET A 144 -10.85 -1.35 -8.73
CA MET A 144 -10.47 -2.69 -8.27
C MET A 144 -9.02 -2.68 -7.77
N ALA A 145 -8.66 -3.59 -6.87
CA ALA A 145 -7.29 -3.88 -6.52
C ALA A 145 -6.75 -4.90 -7.52
N ALA A 146 -5.54 -4.65 -8.03
CA ALA A 146 -4.82 -5.68 -8.78
C ALA A 146 -4.53 -6.86 -7.84
N VAL A 147 -5.04 -8.03 -8.19
CA VAL A 147 -4.82 -9.29 -7.47
C VAL A 147 -3.43 -9.80 -7.87
N PRO A 148 -2.43 -9.74 -6.97
CA PRO A 148 -1.08 -10.21 -7.27
C PRO A 148 -1.01 -11.73 -7.21
N GLU A 149 -0.03 -12.30 -7.88
CA GLU A 149 0.37 -13.70 -7.66
C GLU A 149 0.89 -13.90 -6.23
N ILE A 150 0.88 -15.15 -5.75
CA ILE A 150 1.38 -15.49 -4.40
C ILE A 150 2.85 -15.07 -4.27
N SER A 151 3.67 -15.36 -5.28
CA SER A 151 5.09 -14.99 -5.31
C SER A 151 5.33 -13.48 -5.33
N GLU A 152 4.45 -12.70 -5.99
CA GLU A 152 4.55 -11.23 -6.03
C GLU A 152 4.13 -10.57 -4.70
N GLU A 153 3.22 -11.20 -3.96
CA GLU A 153 2.83 -10.80 -2.62
C GLU A 153 3.92 -11.15 -1.61
N ASP A 154 4.48 -12.36 -1.73
CA ASP A 154 5.56 -12.86 -0.89
C ASP A 154 6.87 -12.07 -1.08
N ALA A 155 7.21 -11.70 -2.32
CA ALA A 155 8.40 -10.89 -2.61
C ALA A 155 8.43 -9.52 -1.90
N LYS A 156 7.29 -9.01 -1.43
CA LYS A 156 7.21 -7.77 -0.64
C LYS A 156 7.56 -7.99 0.84
N ARG A 157 7.42 -9.22 1.35
CA ARG A 157 7.51 -9.57 2.78
C ARG A 157 8.84 -9.18 3.41
N PRO A 158 10.03 -9.47 2.84
CA PRO A 158 11.28 -9.15 3.51
C PRO A 158 11.46 -7.64 3.72
N THR A 159 11.09 -6.82 2.73
CA THR A 159 11.15 -5.37 2.92
C THR A 159 10.17 -4.90 3.98
N ARG A 160 8.96 -5.49 4.06
CA ARG A 160 7.93 -5.15 5.04
C ARG A 160 8.31 -5.50 6.46
N GLU A 161 8.80 -6.71 6.64
CA GLU A 161 9.36 -7.19 7.89
C GLU A 161 10.49 -6.28 8.39
N ARG A 162 11.46 -5.97 7.53
CA ARG A 162 12.54 -5.04 7.89
C ARG A 162 12.01 -3.67 8.34
N GLU A 163 11.02 -3.09 7.67
CA GLU A 163 10.43 -1.80 8.10
C GLU A 163 9.81 -1.91 9.51
N ASN A 164 9.12 -3.02 9.80
CA ASN A 164 8.55 -3.26 11.12
C ASN A 164 9.64 -3.42 12.18
N LEU A 165 10.67 -4.22 11.92
CA LEU A 165 11.81 -4.42 12.83
C LEU A 165 12.56 -3.11 13.09
N VAL A 166 12.75 -2.25 12.09
CA VAL A 166 13.36 -0.92 12.28
C VAL A 166 12.48 -0.03 13.16
N ALA A 167 11.15 -0.11 13.03
CA ALA A 167 10.23 0.61 13.90
C ALA A 167 10.29 0.06 15.34
N GLU A 168 10.36 -1.25 15.53
CA GLU A 168 10.51 -1.90 16.83
C GLU A 168 11.83 -1.54 17.50
N ARG A 169 12.95 -1.62 16.77
CA ARG A 169 14.26 -1.12 17.19
C ARG A 169 14.17 0.32 17.69
N THR A 170 13.51 1.20 16.93
CA THR A 170 13.34 2.61 17.30
C THR A 170 12.53 2.75 18.59
N ARG A 171 11.45 1.97 18.75
CA ARG A 171 10.64 1.96 19.98
C ARG A 171 11.41 1.48 21.20
N LEU A 172 12.22 0.42 21.07
CA LEU A 172 13.07 -0.09 22.15
C LEU A 172 14.11 0.95 22.58
N VAL A 173 14.80 1.56 21.63
CA VAL A 173 15.79 2.61 21.91
C VAL A 173 15.13 3.81 22.59
N ASN A 174 13.96 4.26 22.11
CA ASN A 174 13.25 5.38 22.72
C ASN A 174 12.74 5.07 24.13
N ARG A 175 12.28 3.84 24.37
CA ARG A 175 11.89 3.38 25.71
C ARG A 175 13.07 3.44 26.67
N MET A 176 14.23 2.90 26.29
CA MET A 176 15.43 2.92 27.12
C MET A 176 15.93 4.36 27.36
N LYS A 177 15.91 5.21 26.33
CA LYS A 177 16.25 6.65 26.48
C LYS A 177 15.31 7.35 27.45
N ALA A 178 14.01 7.09 27.39
CA ALA A 178 13.04 7.66 28.30
C ALA A 178 13.25 7.17 29.75
N ALA A 179 13.56 5.88 29.93
CA ALA A 179 13.87 5.32 31.25
C ALA A 179 15.12 5.98 31.87
N LEU A 180 16.19 6.14 31.09
CA LEU A 180 17.40 6.83 31.53
C LEU A 180 17.16 8.33 31.82
N ALA A 181 16.38 9.01 30.98
CA ALA A 181 16.07 10.42 31.17
C ALA A 181 15.30 10.70 32.47
N ARG A 182 14.41 9.78 32.89
CA ARG A 182 13.70 9.87 34.18
C ARG A 182 14.64 9.76 35.39
N LEU A 183 15.82 9.17 35.22
CA LEU A 183 16.87 9.06 36.24
C LEU A 183 17.92 10.17 36.11
N GLY A 184 17.70 11.15 35.25
CA GLY A 184 18.65 12.23 34.98
C GLY A 184 19.84 11.86 34.08
N ILE A 185 19.85 10.66 33.48
CA ILE A 185 20.94 10.19 32.63
C ILE A 185 20.63 10.55 31.16
N ARG A 186 21.41 11.47 30.57
CA ARG A 186 21.12 12.02 29.21
C ARG A 186 22.16 11.68 28.13
N ASP A 187 23.43 11.54 28.49
CA ASP A 187 24.53 11.37 27.52
C ASP A 187 24.89 9.91 27.22
N VAL A 188 23.90 9.03 27.31
CA VAL A 188 24.08 7.59 27.07
C VAL A 188 23.24 7.16 25.88
N ASN A 189 23.89 6.55 24.89
CA ASN A 189 23.18 5.88 23.80
C ASN A 189 22.96 4.40 24.15
N PRO A 190 21.73 3.99 24.51
CA PRO A 190 21.43 2.61 24.88
C PRO A 190 21.51 1.62 23.70
N ALA A 191 21.56 2.13 22.46
CA ALA A 191 21.71 1.29 21.28
C ALA A 191 23.14 0.78 21.05
N LEU A 192 24.14 1.35 21.73
CA LEU A 192 25.53 0.91 21.55
C LEU A 192 25.77 -0.40 22.29
N ARG A 193 26.38 -1.37 21.62
CA ARG A 193 26.70 -2.69 22.20
C ARG A 193 27.49 -2.60 23.51
N LYS A 194 28.40 -1.62 23.62
CA LYS A 194 29.21 -1.33 24.81
C LYS A 194 28.40 -0.81 26.00
N THR A 195 27.24 -0.21 25.78
CA THR A 195 26.41 0.35 26.86
C THR A 195 25.88 -0.74 27.78
N ALA A 196 25.60 -1.93 27.24
CA ALA A 196 25.15 -3.09 28.01
C ALA A 196 26.10 -3.45 29.17
N GLY A 197 27.41 -3.43 28.91
CA GLY A 197 28.43 -3.73 29.92
C GLY A 197 28.72 -2.58 30.89
N ARG A 198 28.14 -1.40 30.66
CA ARG A 198 28.38 -0.19 31.46
C ARG A 198 27.18 0.26 32.28
N LEU A 199 26.03 -0.43 32.19
CA LEU A 199 24.82 -0.03 32.91
C LEU A 199 25.04 0.12 34.43
N ASP A 200 25.77 -0.81 35.04
CA ASP A 200 26.09 -0.79 36.48
C ASP A 200 27.03 0.37 36.89
N THR A 201 27.73 0.96 35.92
CA THR A 201 28.61 2.12 36.13
C THR A 201 27.86 3.45 36.05
N LEU A 202 26.64 3.45 35.51
CA LEU A 202 25.84 4.66 35.40
C LEU A 202 25.37 5.13 36.78
N ARG A 203 25.26 6.45 36.94
CA ARG A 203 24.77 7.11 38.15
C ARG A 203 23.60 8.00 37.79
N THR A 204 22.59 8.02 38.67
CA THR A 204 21.44 8.93 38.56
C THR A 204 21.84 10.36 38.88
N ALA A 205 20.95 11.33 38.68
CA ALA A 205 21.18 12.72 39.08
C ALA A 205 21.48 12.87 40.58
N GLU A 206 20.95 11.98 41.41
CA GLU A 206 21.16 11.92 42.86
C GLU A 206 22.46 11.18 43.24
N GLY A 207 23.30 10.80 42.28
CA GLY A 207 24.56 10.10 42.52
C GLY A 207 24.42 8.61 42.85
N THR A 208 23.20 8.06 42.82
CA THR A 208 22.93 6.65 43.14
C THR A 208 23.07 5.75 41.93
N LYS A 209 23.08 4.42 42.12
CA LYS A 209 23.02 3.45 41.03
C LYS A 209 21.62 3.42 40.41
N ILE A 210 21.50 2.93 39.18
CA ILE A 210 20.19 2.67 38.56
C ILE A 210 19.37 1.72 39.46
N PRO A 211 18.09 2.04 39.78
CA PRO A 211 17.24 1.18 40.58
C PRO A 211 17.13 -0.23 39.99
N GLY A 212 17.13 -1.26 40.85
CA GLY A 212 17.25 -2.66 40.43
C GLY A 212 16.21 -3.10 39.38
N ASN A 213 14.95 -2.67 39.53
CA ASN A 213 13.89 -2.99 38.56
C ASN A 213 14.11 -2.32 37.21
N THR A 214 14.54 -1.05 37.19
CA THR A 214 14.86 -0.34 35.94
C THR A 214 16.06 -0.96 35.26
N LEU A 215 17.10 -1.32 36.01
CA LEU A 215 18.28 -2.02 35.50
C LEU A 215 17.90 -3.37 34.88
N ALA A 216 17.05 -4.15 35.54
CA ALA A 216 16.58 -5.43 35.04
C ALA A 216 15.73 -5.27 33.76
N GLU A 217 14.85 -4.28 33.70
CA GLU A 217 14.09 -3.94 32.48
C GLU A 217 15.03 -3.56 31.33
N MET A 218 16.01 -2.68 31.58
CA MET A 218 16.99 -2.26 30.58
C MET A 218 17.80 -3.44 30.03
N ARG A 219 18.22 -4.38 30.88
CA ARG A 219 18.93 -5.60 30.44
C ARG A 219 18.07 -6.43 29.47
N ARG A 220 16.77 -6.58 29.75
CA ARG A 220 15.82 -7.27 28.86
C ARG A 220 15.57 -6.48 27.57
N ASP A 221 15.43 -5.16 27.64
CA ASP A 221 15.28 -4.30 26.46
C ASP A 221 16.50 -4.37 25.54
N ILE A 222 17.72 -4.39 26.10
CA ILE A 222 18.97 -4.58 25.34
C ILE A 222 19.01 -5.96 24.67
N ALA A 223 18.61 -7.01 25.39
CA ALA A 223 18.56 -8.36 24.82
C ALA A 223 17.59 -8.41 23.62
N ARG A 224 16.40 -7.82 23.75
CA ARG A 224 15.43 -7.71 22.64
C ARG A 224 15.96 -6.84 21.49
N LEU A 225 16.65 -5.74 21.80
CA LEU A 225 17.26 -4.90 20.78
C LEU A 225 18.28 -5.68 19.93
N ARG A 226 19.14 -6.48 20.56
CA ARG A 226 20.12 -7.33 19.85
C ARG A 226 19.44 -8.29 18.90
N LEU A 227 18.41 -9.01 19.37
CA LEU A 227 17.64 -9.92 18.52
C LEU A 227 17.07 -9.22 17.29
N VAL A 228 16.45 -8.05 17.48
CA VAL A 228 15.88 -7.25 16.38
C VAL A 228 16.97 -6.77 15.41
N GLU A 229 18.13 -6.35 15.92
CA GLU A 229 19.27 -5.92 15.08
C GLU A 229 19.86 -7.09 14.27
N ASP A 230 19.97 -8.28 14.87
CA ASP A 230 20.45 -9.48 14.20
C ASP A 230 19.50 -9.92 13.07
N GLN A 231 18.18 -9.89 13.32
CA GLN A 231 17.14 -10.18 12.32
C GLN A 231 17.13 -9.16 11.17
N ILE A 232 17.31 -7.87 11.47
CA ILE A 232 17.47 -6.85 10.41
C ILE A 232 18.68 -7.18 9.53
N ALA A 233 19.82 -7.49 10.14
CA ALA A 233 21.05 -7.80 9.43
C ALA A 233 20.91 -9.09 8.60
N GLU A 234 20.17 -10.08 9.10
CA GLU A 234 19.84 -11.31 8.37
C GLU A 234 19.06 -11.01 7.09
N ILE A 235 17.95 -10.28 7.20
CA ILE A 235 17.13 -9.89 6.04
C ILE A 235 17.94 -9.08 5.02
N GLU A 236 18.81 -8.17 5.49
CA GLU A 236 19.67 -7.36 4.63
C GLU A 236 20.70 -8.23 3.89
N ARG A 237 21.32 -9.23 4.56
CA ARG A 237 22.22 -10.19 3.92
C ARG A 237 21.50 -11.05 2.89
N GLU A 238 20.35 -11.61 3.24
CA GLU A 238 19.55 -12.43 2.33
C GLU A 238 19.12 -11.66 1.09
N ARG A 239 18.77 -10.37 1.23
CA ARG A 239 18.49 -9.49 0.08
C ARG A 239 19.67 -9.41 -0.86
N LEU A 240 20.86 -9.12 -0.36
CA LEU A 240 22.05 -9.00 -1.19
C LEU A 240 22.37 -10.32 -1.89
N GLN A 241 22.29 -11.45 -1.17
CA GLN A 241 22.48 -12.78 -1.75
C GLN A 241 21.46 -13.09 -2.85
N ARG A 242 20.18 -12.78 -2.63
CA ARG A 242 19.11 -12.96 -3.62
C ARG A 242 19.36 -12.12 -4.87
N LEU A 243 19.70 -10.84 -4.69
CA LEU A 243 19.96 -9.93 -5.81
C LEU A 243 21.22 -10.34 -6.59
N ALA A 244 22.24 -10.87 -5.93
CA ALA A 244 23.44 -11.38 -6.60
C ALA A 244 23.17 -12.63 -7.45
N LYS A 245 22.20 -13.47 -7.05
CA LYS A 245 21.80 -14.68 -7.80
C LYS A 245 20.88 -14.39 -8.99
N LEU A 246 20.15 -13.27 -8.95
CA LEU A 246 19.20 -12.93 -10.00
C LEU A 246 19.90 -12.27 -11.19
N ASN A 247 19.76 -12.85 -12.38
CA ASN A 247 20.17 -12.18 -13.61
C ASN A 247 19.19 -11.02 -13.95
N PRO A 248 19.65 -9.76 -14.01
CA PRO A 248 18.81 -8.62 -14.40
C PRO A 248 18.11 -8.78 -15.75
N GLU A 249 18.70 -9.48 -16.70
CA GLU A 249 18.10 -9.70 -18.03
C GLU A 249 16.91 -10.65 -17.99
N ARG A 250 16.86 -11.55 -17.00
CA ARG A 250 15.81 -12.57 -16.85
C ARG A 250 14.75 -12.19 -15.81
N SER A 251 15.01 -11.20 -14.97
CA SER A 251 14.09 -10.76 -13.92
C SER A 251 13.84 -9.26 -14.00
N ARG A 252 12.59 -8.90 -14.35
CA ARG A 252 12.14 -7.51 -14.36
C ARG A 252 12.32 -6.83 -13.00
N ALA A 253 12.13 -7.58 -11.91
CA ALA A 253 12.37 -7.07 -10.56
C ALA A 253 13.84 -6.73 -10.34
N ALA A 254 14.76 -7.66 -10.68
CA ALA A 254 16.19 -7.42 -10.54
C ALA A 254 16.69 -6.28 -11.43
N ALA A 255 16.22 -6.19 -12.68
CA ALA A 255 16.51 -5.07 -13.57
C ALA A 255 16.08 -3.72 -12.96
N MET A 256 14.88 -3.67 -12.36
CA MET A 256 14.37 -2.44 -11.75
C MET A 256 15.20 -2.04 -10.53
N VAL A 257 15.51 -3.00 -9.64
CA VAL A 257 16.33 -2.73 -8.46
C VAL A 257 17.74 -2.28 -8.86
N HIS A 258 18.35 -2.92 -9.85
CA HIS A 258 19.67 -2.54 -10.37
C HIS A 258 19.63 -1.13 -10.98
N MET A 259 18.65 -0.82 -11.84
CA MET A 259 18.49 0.51 -12.44
C MET A 259 18.37 1.60 -11.36
N LEU A 260 17.54 1.37 -10.35
CA LEU A 260 17.33 2.32 -9.25
C LEU A 260 18.59 2.48 -8.40
N SER A 261 19.32 1.40 -8.14
CA SER A 261 20.55 1.44 -7.32
C SER A 261 21.69 2.22 -7.99
N ARG A 262 21.62 2.46 -9.31
CA ARG A 262 22.55 3.36 -10.04
C ARG A 262 22.29 4.85 -9.78
N VAL A 263 21.14 5.21 -9.23
CA VAL A 263 20.82 6.59 -8.88
C VAL A 263 21.66 6.99 -7.68
N VAL A 264 22.60 7.92 -7.87
CA VAL A 264 23.44 8.42 -6.78
C VAL A 264 22.56 8.94 -5.66
N GLY A 265 22.80 8.44 -4.45
CA GLY A 265 22.00 8.73 -3.27
C GLY A 265 20.87 7.73 -3.02
N LEU A 266 20.55 6.78 -3.90
CA LEU A 266 19.53 5.76 -3.63
C LEU A 266 20.17 4.44 -3.21
N GLY A 267 19.92 4.01 -1.97
CA GLY A 267 20.40 2.72 -1.48
C GLY A 267 19.53 1.55 -1.98
N VAL A 268 20.14 0.36 -2.06
CA VAL A 268 19.49 -0.89 -2.49
C VAL A 268 18.18 -1.17 -1.73
N GLU A 269 18.12 -0.85 -0.44
CA GLU A 269 16.93 -0.98 0.40
C GLU A 269 15.72 -0.24 -0.16
N THR A 270 15.93 1.02 -0.55
CA THR A 270 14.84 1.87 -1.06
C THR A 270 14.51 1.49 -2.50
N ALA A 271 15.50 1.09 -3.29
CA ALA A 271 15.30 0.56 -4.63
C ALA A 271 14.45 -0.72 -4.62
N ASP A 272 14.79 -1.70 -3.79
CA ASP A 272 14.07 -2.97 -3.60
C ASP A 272 12.62 -2.72 -3.16
N MET A 273 12.43 -1.84 -2.17
CA MET A 273 11.10 -1.45 -1.69
C MET A 273 10.26 -0.79 -2.78
N LEU A 274 10.79 0.20 -3.51
CA LEU A 274 10.05 0.90 -4.57
C LEU A 274 9.74 -0.03 -5.75
N ALA A 275 10.66 -0.93 -6.11
CA ALA A 275 10.46 -1.93 -7.15
C ALA A 275 9.22 -2.79 -6.85
N HIS A 276 9.21 -3.43 -5.68
CA HIS A 276 8.15 -4.37 -5.30
C HIS A 276 6.83 -3.72 -4.88
N GLU A 277 6.84 -2.52 -4.28
CA GLU A 277 5.62 -1.87 -3.81
C GLU A 277 4.86 -1.14 -4.93
N ILE A 278 5.56 -0.53 -5.89
CA ILE A 278 4.92 0.32 -6.91
C ILE A 278 5.43 0.10 -8.34
N LEU A 279 6.73 -0.02 -8.60
CA LEU A 279 7.27 0.10 -9.97
C LEU A 279 7.10 -1.16 -10.84
N LEU A 280 6.88 -2.33 -10.22
CA LEU A 280 6.48 -3.53 -10.94
C LEU A 280 5.01 -3.53 -11.35
N ARG A 281 4.19 -2.65 -10.76
CA ARG A 281 2.77 -2.51 -11.14
C ARG A 281 2.64 -1.85 -12.51
N ASP A 282 1.63 -2.26 -13.26
CA ASP A 282 1.29 -1.61 -14.53
C ASP A 282 0.44 -0.36 -14.27
N LEU A 283 1.11 0.73 -13.88
CA LEU A 283 0.48 2.03 -13.68
C LEU A 283 0.46 2.80 -14.99
N ARG A 284 -0.71 3.33 -15.37
CA ARG A 284 -0.94 3.97 -16.68
C ARG A 284 -0.03 5.15 -16.97
N ASP A 285 0.27 5.97 -15.98
CA ASP A 285 1.05 7.20 -16.14
C ASP A 285 1.69 7.69 -14.83
N ARG A 286 2.49 8.75 -14.94
CA ARG A 286 3.10 9.45 -13.79
C ARG A 286 2.09 10.00 -12.79
N ARG A 287 0.88 10.35 -13.20
CA ARG A 287 -0.17 10.85 -12.29
C ARG A 287 -0.76 9.70 -11.48
N ALA A 288 -0.87 8.51 -12.04
CA ALA A 288 -1.26 7.29 -11.34
C ALA A 288 -0.21 6.90 -10.28
N VAL A 289 1.08 7.01 -10.61
CA VAL A 289 2.18 6.85 -9.65
C VAL A 289 2.04 7.83 -8.47
N ALA A 290 1.84 9.12 -8.76
CA ALA A 290 1.64 10.13 -7.73
C ALA A 290 0.39 9.82 -6.88
N ARG A 291 -0.76 9.54 -7.49
CA ARG A 291 -1.99 9.17 -6.76
C ARG A 291 -1.77 7.95 -5.86
N TYR A 292 -1.16 6.89 -6.38
CA TYR A 292 -0.88 5.68 -5.61
C TYR A 292 -0.05 5.98 -4.36
N ALA A 293 0.94 6.85 -4.47
CA ALA A 293 1.78 7.25 -3.35
C ALA A 293 1.14 8.32 -2.43
N GLY A 294 -0.03 8.88 -2.76
CA GLY A 294 -0.56 10.05 -2.04
C GLY A 294 0.29 11.32 -2.28
N LEU A 295 0.91 11.33 -3.47
CA LEU A 295 1.63 12.34 -4.24
C LEU A 295 1.00 13.70 -4.51
N THR A 296 -0.33 13.69 -4.51
CA THR A 296 -1.12 14.72 -5.19
C THR A 296 -1.47 15.83 -4.23
N GLY A 297 -1.71 17.02 -4.78
CA GLY A 297 -2.33 18.10 -4.02
C GLY A 297 -3.73 17.73 -3.53
N SER A 298 -4.17 18.45 -2.52
CA SER A 298 -5.53 18.46 -1.98
C SER A 298 -6.10 19.87 -2.16
N PRO A 299 -6.63 20.18 -3.36
CA PRO A 299 -7.33 21.44 -3.56
C PRO A 299 -8.61 21.46 -2.72
N ASP A 300 -8.83 22.58 -2.06
CA ASP A 300 -10.03 22.94 -1.31
C ASP A 300 -10.56 24.24 -1.90
N ASP A 301 -11.24 24.08 -3.03
CA ASP A 301 -11.71 25.17 -3.86
C ASP A 301 -13.24 25.25 -3.77
N SER A 302 -13.77 26.40 -3.34
CA SER A 302 -15.21 26.69 -3.37
C SER A 302 -15.44 28.10 -3.91
N GLY A 303 -16.04 28.20 -5.12
CA GLY A 303 -16.41 29.44 -5.79
C GLY A 303 -15.27 30.47 -5.88
N ALA A 304 -15.17 31.35 -4.88
CA ALA A 304 -14.19 32.42 -4.79
C ALA A 304 -12.91 32.07 -3.99
N ARG A 305 -12.87 30.95 -3.24
CA ARG A 305 -11.70 30.55 -2.44
C ARG A 305 -10.96 29.42 -3.13
N ARG A 306 -9.67 29.61 -3.36
CA ARG A 306 -8.75 28.54 -3.76
C ARG A 306 -7.72 28.30 -2.66
N ARG A 307 -7.72 27.12 -2.06
CA ARG A 307 -6.78 26.76 -0.99
C ARG A 307 -6.14 25.40 -1.25
N GLU A 308 -4.82 25.36 -1.30
CA GLU A 308 -4.06 24.11 -1.33
C GLU A 308 -3.83 23.61 0.11
N ARG A 309 -4.40 22.46 0.49
CA ARG A 309 -4.27 21.89 1.85
C ARG A 309 -3.01 21.05 2.06
N GLY A 310 -2.11 21.04 1.08
CA GLY A 310 -0.90 20.23 1.12
C GLY A 310 -1.12 18.88 0.44
N LEU A 311 -0.42 17.85 0.90
CA LEU A 311 -0.55 16.52 0.30
C LEU A 311 -1.86 15.85 0.64
N SER A 312 -2.46 15.17 -0.34
CA SER A 312 -3.62 14.32 -0.13
C SER A 312 -3.38 13.25 0.90
N ARG A 313 -2.18 12.65 0.90
CA ARG A 313 -1.82 11.49 1.74
C ARG A 313 -2.78 10.31 1.57
N ALA A 314 -3.71 10.38 0.60
CA ALA A 314 -4.72 9.39 0.26
C ALA A 314 -4.11 8.33 -0.69
N GLY A 315 -3.12 7.61 -0.18
CA GLY A 315 -2.37 6.60 -0.92
C GLY A 315 -1.35 5.88 -0.03
N ASN A 316 -0.59 4.96 -0.61
CA ASN A 316 0.35 4.08 0.10
C ASN A 316 1.41 4.90 0.86
N ALA A 317 1.31 4.87 2.19
CA ALA A 317 2.17 5.65 3.08
C ALA A 317 3.64 5.22 3.04
N ARG A 318 3.91 3.93 2.82
CA ARG A 318 5.26 3.39 2.71
C ARG A 318 5.95 3.89 1.45
N VAL A 319 5.27 3.80 0.32
CA VAL A 319 5.76 4.34 -0.96
C VAL A 319 5.94 5.85 -0.88
N ARG A 320 4.99 6.58 -0.27
CA ARG A 320 5.13 8.01 0.00
C ARG A 320 6.44 8.34 0.70
N ARG A 321 6.72 7.65 1.83
CA ARG A 321 7.93 7.89 2.62
C ARG A 321 9.18 7.66 1.77
N GLY A 322 9.25 6.53 1.07
CA GLY A 322 10.42 6.22 0.22
C GLY A 322 10.61 7.22 -0.93
N MET A 323 9.53 7.64 -1.59
CA MET A 323 9.60 8.63 -2.67
C MET A 323 10.00 10.02 -2.16
N VAL A 324 9.52 10.42 -0.98
CA VAL A 324 9.92 11.69 -0.33
C VAL A 324 11.40 11.64 0.06
N GLN A 325 11.86 10.53 0.65
CA GLN A 325 13.28 10.34 0.98
C GLN A 325 14.17 10.37 -0.26
N LEU A 326 13.76 9.68 -1.33
CA LEU A 326 14.43 9.72 -2.63
C LEU A 326 14.53 11.16 -3.15
N ALA A 327 13.43 11.92 -3.14
CA ALA A 327 13.43 13.30 -3.63
C ALA A 327 14.41 14.19 -2.85
N TRP A 328 14.43 14.09 -1.52
CA TRP A 328 15.39 14.84 -0.68
C TRP A 328 16.84 14.46 -0.97
N ARG A 329 17.13 13.17 -1.07
CA ARG A 329 18.48 12.68 -1.35
C ARG A 329 18.93 13.09 -2.76
N PHE A 330 18.01 13.10 -3.74
CA PHE A 330 18.29 13.57 -5.08
C PHE A 330 18.72 15.05 -5.11
N LEU A 331 18.07 15.92 -4.34
CA LEU A 331 18.45 17.34 -4.21
C LEU A 331 19.86 17.52 -3.61
N VAL A 332 20.28 16.62 -2.72
CA VAL A 332 21.57 16.69 -2.03
C VAL A 332 22.69 16.08 -2.87
N PHE A 333 22.46 14.93 -3.49
CA PHE A 333 23.49 14.14 -4.16
C PHE A 333 23.55 14.33 -5.68
N GLN A 334 22.55 14.98 -6.29
CA GLN A 334 22.50 15.24 -7.74
C GLN A 334 22.26 16.73 -8.06
N LYS A 335 23.03 17.59 -7.39
CA LYS A 335 22.86 19.05 -7.37
C LYS A 335 22.89 19.71 -8.76
N GLU A 336 23.61 19.10 -9.70
CA GLU A 336 23.86 19.60 -11.05
C GLU A 336 22.88 19.04 -12.10
N SER A 337 22.01 18.10 -11.71
CA SER A 337 21.03 17.57 -12.64
C SER A 337 20.05 18.65 -13.08
N ALA A 338 19.65 18.62 -14.37
CA ALA A 338 18.65 19.53 -14.92
C ALA A 338 17.35 19.58 -14.10
N LEU A 339 16.99 18.45 -13.47
CA LEU A 339 15.85 18.32 -12.57
C LEU A 339 15.98 19.16 -11.30
N VAL A 340 17.18 19.22 -10.70
CA VAL A 340 17.44 20.01 -9.51
C VAL A 340 17.56 21.50 -9.87
N ALA A 341 18.19 21.84 -11.00
CA ALA A 341 18.24 23.21 -11.52
C ALA A 341 16.82 23.77 -11.73
N TRP A 342 15.99 23.05 -12.48
CA TRP A 342 14.58 23.36 -12.69
C TRP A 342 13.78 23.54 -11.38
N TYR A 343 14.04 22.70 -10.37
CA TYR A 343 13.38 22.81 -9.07
C TYR A 343 13.78 24.07 -8.32
N ARG A 344 15.07 24.43 -8.34
CA ARG A 344 15.60 25.63 -7.68
C ARG A 344 15.10 26.92 -8.33
N GLU A 345 15.05 26.97 -9.66
CA GLU A 345 14.49 28.10 -10.42
C GLU A 345 13.03 28.37 -10.05
N ARG A 346 12.22 27.31 -9.89
CA ARG A 346 10.81 27.45 -9.49
C ARG A 346 10.62 27.69 -8.00
N GLY A 347 11.56 27.25 -7.18
CA GLY A 347 11.58 27.49 -5.74
C GLY A 347 11.90 28.94 -5.37
N SER A 348 12.78 29.59 -6.16
CA SER A 348 13.23 30.97 -5.94
C SER A 348 12.20 32.02 -6.40
N ALA A 349 11.39 31.75 -7.42
CA ALA A 349 10.37 32.68 -7.91
C ALA A 349 9.16 32.94 -6.98
N ARG A 350 9.07 32.30 -5.80
CA ARG A 350 7.94 32.44 -4.86
C ARG A 350 8.39 32.46 -3.40
N SER A 351 9.23 33.44 -3.05
CA SER A 351 9.63 33.75 -1.68
C SER A 351 8.61 34.66 -0.99
N THR A 352 7.66 34.05 -0.29
CA THR A 352 7.11 34.57 0.99
C THR A 352 6.19 33.48 1.56
N ALA A 353 6.40 33.17 2.85
CA ALA A 353 5.55 32.39 3.74
C ALA A 353 4.95 31.05 3.22
N CYS A 354 5.62 29.92 3.48
CA CYS A 354 5.01 28.66 3.97
C CYS A 354 6.05 27.52 3.99
N HIS A 355 6.53 27.20 5.18
CA HIS A 355 7.21 25.98 5.65
C HIS A 355 7.44 24.85 4.61
N GLY A 356 8.66 24.85 4.04
CA GLY A 356 9.66 23.77 3.94
C GLY A 356 9.35 22.34 3.47
N SER A 357 8.16 21.78 3.69
CA SER A 357 7.91 20.33 3.46
C SER A 357 6.77 20.04 2.49
N CYS A 358 5.87 20.99 2.27
CA CYS A 358 4.73 20.81 1.37
C CYS A 358 5.06 21.02 -0.12
N ARG A 359 6.09 21.78 -0.51
CA ARG A 359 6.21 22.22 -1.92
C ARG A 359 6.84 21.23 -2.90
N ILE A 360 7.68 20.29 -2.46
CA ILE A 360 8.23 19.23 -3.35
C ILE A 360 7.10 18.36 -3.93
N VAL A 361 6.01 18.23 -3.18
CA VAL A 361 5.02 17.19 -3.42
C VAL A 361 3.61 17.77 -3.64
N ALA A 362 3.20 18.81 -2.90
CA ALA A 362 1.80 19.22 -2.80
C ALA A 362 1.28 20.18 -3.88
N ARG A 363 2.12 20.99 -4.55
CA ARG A 363 1.64 21.96 -5.54
C ARG A 363 1.80 21.45 -6.96
N GLY A 364 0.98 20.46 -7.34
CA GLY A 364 0.63 20.13 -8.74
C GLY A 364 1.74 19.75 -9.73
N GLN A 365 3.01 19.73 -9.33
CA GLN A 365 4.16 19.46 -10.20
C GLN A 365 5.31 18.68 -9.51
N ALA A 366 4.97 17.66 -8.72
CA ALA A 366 5.78 16.44 -8.65
C ALA A 366 5.72 15.65 -10.00
N LYS A 367 5.62 16.37 -11.14
CA LYS A 367 5.42 15.83 -12.48
C LYS A 367 6.76 15.50 -13.16
N SER A 368 7.88 16.01 -12.67
CA SER A 368 9.17 15.95 -13.37
C SER A 368 10.24 15.21 -12.54
N SER A 369 10.48 15.62 -11.29
CA SER A 369 11.68 15.20 -10.55
C SER A 369 11.67 13.78 -9.99
N VAL A 370 10.50 13.21 -9.69
CA VAL A 370 10.40 11.81 -9.23
C VAL A 370 10.10 10.85 -10.41
N CYS A 371 9.69 11.40 -11.56
CA CYS A 371 9.19 10.61 -12.69
C CYS A 371 10.23 10.32 -13.78
N LEU A 372 11.35 11.05 -13.83
CA LEU A 372 12.41 10.81 -14.82
C LEU A 372 13.26 9.56 -14.54
N LEU A 373 13.14 8.96 -13.34
CA LEU A 373 13.94 7.81 -12.91
C LEU A 373 13.19 6.47 -12.95
N ALA A 374 11.87 6.47 -13.13
CA ALA A 374 11.10 5.24 -13.22
C ALA A 374 10.94 4.88 -14.70
N SER A 375 11.72 3.92 -15.19
CA SER A 375 11.60 3.24 -16.50
C SER A 375 11.69 4.10 -17.79
N PRO A 376 12.41 3.63 -18.84
CA PRO A 376 12.41 4.25 -20.18
C PRO A 376 11.00 4.49 -20.74
N ARG A 377 10.01 3.70 -20.29
CA ARG A 377 8.61 3.74 -20.73
C ARG A 377 7.86 5.03 -20.35
N TRP A 378 8.38 5.83 -19.42
CA TRP A 378 7.69 6.99 -18.84
C TRP A 378 8.39 8.33 -19.11
N ARG A 379 9.44 8.34 -19.96
CA ARG A 379 10.05 9.57 -20.47
C ARG A 379 9.10 10.22 -21.48
N ALA A 380 8.77 11.49 -21.29
CA ALA A 380 8.16 12.28 -22.35
C ALA A 380 9.24 12.61 -23.39
N PRO A 381 8.90 12.70 -24.69
CA PRO A 381 9.74 13.44 -25.62
C PRO A 381 9.83 14.87 -25.11
N VAL A 382 11.05 15.39 -25.01
CA VAL A 382 11.30 16.80 -24.74
C VAL A 382 10.97 17.51 -26.04
N THR A 383 9.85 18.23 -26.05
CA THR A 383 9.56 19.33 -26.99
C THR A 383 9.24 20.55 -26.16
#